data_AF-A0A6A3QS48-F1
#
_entry.id   AF-A0A6A3QS48-F1
#
_cell.length_a   1.000
_cell.length_b   1.000
_cell.length_c   1.000
_cell.angle_alpha   90.00
_cell.angle_beta   90.00
_cell.angle_gamma   90.00
#
_symmetry.space_group_name_H-M   'P 1'
#
loop_
_entity.id
_entity.type
_entity.pdbx_description
1 polymer ?
#
loop_
_entity_poly.entity_id
_entity_poly.type
_entity_poly.pdbx_seq_one_letter_code
_entity_poly.pdbx_strand_id
1 'polypeptide(L)' 'MILEYKINHTDWPYLMPMVQASLNHTAVPSLDNKAPVKLFTGLPCPTPLREFYLPDEREGRGGGLQEVPEVDKIDEFSPT' A
#
# COMPACT_ATOMS: atom_id res chain seq x y z
N MET A 1 -2.42 4.64 15.17
CA MET A 1 -3.26 4.15 14.04
C MET A 1 -4.66 3.69 14.44
N ILE A 2 -4.88 2.49 14.99
CA ILE A 2 -6.25 1.97 15.20
C ILE A 2 -7.08 2.87 16.15
N LEU A 3 -6.51 3.29 17.28
CA LEU A 3 -7.17 4.20 18.23
C LEU A 3 -7.32 5.63 17.70
N GLU A 4 -6.34 6.12 16.93
CA GLU A 4 -6.33 7.47 16.37
C GLU A 4 -7.36 7.65 15.26
N TYR A 5 -7.56 6.61 14.43
CA TYR A 5 -8.50 6.62 13.32
C TYR A 5 -9.86 6.02 13.67
N LYS A 6 -10.11 5.68 14.95
CA LYS A 6 -11.35 5.04 15.43
C LYS A 6 -11.73 3.79 14.62
N ILE A 7 -10.73 3.03 14.19
CA ILE A 7 -10.95 1.80 13.45
C ILE A 7 -11.27 0.70 14.47
N ASN A 8 -12.25 -0.15 14.15
CA ASN A 8 -12.57 -1.26 15.03
C ASN A 8 -11.38 -2.22 15.08
N HIS A 9 -11.07 -2.75 16.26
CA HIS A 9 -9.97 -3.69 16.45
C HIS A 9 -10.13 -4.96 15.59
N THR A 10 -11.34 -5.33 15.18
CA THR A 10 -11.62 -6.45 14.25
C THR A 10 -11.21 -6.14 12.81
N ASP A 11 -11.14 -4.86 12.45
CA ASP A 11 -10.95 -4.39 11.08
C ASP A 11 -9.47 -4.13 10.77
N TRP A 12 -8.57 -4.48 11.71
CA TRP A 12 -7.12 -4.35 11.53
C TRP A 12 -6.56 -5.07 10.29
N PRO A 13 -7.10 -6.20 9.79
CA PRO A 13 -6.58 -6.84 8.58
C PRO A 13 -6.71 -5.94 7.35
N TYR A 14 -7.72 -5.06 7.29
CA TYR A 14 -7.86 -4.09 6.19
C TYR A 14 -6.75 -3.03 6.18
N LEU A 15 -6.08 -2.81 7.32
CA LEU A 15 -4.95 -1.88 7.41
C LEU A 15 -3.62 -2.53 7.03
N MET A 16 -3.55 -3.86 7.04
CA MET A 16 -2.29 -4.57 6.80
C MET A 16 -1.63 -4.23 5.47
N PRO A 17 -2.34 -4.18 4.33
CA PRO A 17 -1.74 -3.77 3.06
C PRO A 17 -1.15 -2.36 3.13
N MET A 18 -1.83 -1.41 3.80
CA MET A 18 -1.36 -0.04 3.93
C MET A 18 -0.12 0.06 4.82
N VAL A 19 -0.09 -0.67 5.94
CA VAL A 19 1.08 -0.75 6.83
C VAL A 19 2.26 -1.37 6.10
N GLN A 20 2.03 -2.50 5.42
CA GLN A 20 3.08 -3.19 4.67
C GLN A 20 3.64 -2.32 3.54
N ALA A 21 2.77 -1.67 2.76
CA ALA A 21 3.19 -0.74 1.72
C ALA A 21 4.00 0.43 2.31
N SER A 22 3.57 0.98 3.45
CA SER A 22 4.30 2.06 4.13
C SER A 22 5.70 1.62 4.55
N LEU A 23 5.84 0.44 5.17
CA LEU A 23 7.14 -0.07 5.63
C LEU A 23 8.06 -0.43 4.46
N ASN A 24 7.55 -1.11 3.44
CA ASN A 24 8.39 -1.61 2.34
C ASN A 24 8.81 -0.53 1.34
N HIS A 25 8.06 0.58 1.25
CA HIS A 25 8.35 1.70 0.35
C HIS A 25 9.02 2.89 1.05
N THR A 26 9.15 2.88 2.39
CA THR A 26 9.83 3.98 3.12
C THR A 26 11.32 3.71 3.22
N ALA A 27 12.12 4.71 2.83
CA ALA A 27 13.56 4.70 3.02
C ALA A 27 13.92 4.79 4.50
N VAL A 28 14.84 3.93 4.95
CA VAL A 28 15.32 3.94 6.34
C VAL A 28 16.85 4.05 6.41
N PRO A 29 17.42 4.75 7.41
CA PRO A 29 18.87 4.97 7.51
C PRO A 29 19.70 3.68 7.57
N SER A 30 19.17 2.62 8.20
CA SER A 30 19.82 1.31 8.29
C SER A 30 20.03 0.62 6.95
N LEU A 31 19.29 1.04 5.91
CA LEU A 31 19.33 0.51 4.56
C LEU A 31 19.97 1.50 3.57
N ASP A 32 20.94 2.30 4.02
CA ASP A 32 21.59 3.32 3.20
C ASP A 32 20.57 4.30 2.60
N ASN A 33 19.56 4.66 3.41
CA ASN A 33 18.42 5.49 3.00
C ASN A 33 17.68 4.96 1.75
N LYS A 34 17.64 3.64 1.57
CA LYS A 34 16.85 2.97 0.52
C LYS A 34 15.65 2.26 1.13
N ALA A 35 14.58 2.18 0.34
CA ALA A 35 13.40 1.43 0.69
C ALA A 35 13.67 -0.09 0.59
N PRO A 36 13.13 -0.92 1.49
CA PRO A 36 13.25 -2.38 1.42
C PRO A 36 12.88 -2.95 0.05
N VAL A 37 11.78 -2.48 -0.55
CA VAL A 37 11.33 -2.96 -1.87
C VAL A 37 12.41 -2.82 -2.94
N LYS A 38 13.16 -1.72 -2.93
CA LYS A 38 14.21 -1.43 -3.91
C LYS A 38 15.39 -2.39 -3.74
N LEU A 39 15.71 -2.77 -2.51
CA LEU A 39 16.81 -3.67 -2.21
C LEU A 39 16.45 -5.13 -2.50
N PHE A 40 15.24 -5.56 -2.15
CA PHE A 40 14.83 -6.95 -2.31
C PHE A 40 14.34 -7.31 -3.71
N THR A 41 13.78 -6.35 -4.46
CA THR A 41 13.25 -6.61 -5.81
C THR A 41 14.11 -6.02 -6.94
N GLY A 42 14.99 -5.06 -6.64
CA GLY A 42 15.74 -4.31 -7.64
C GLY A 42 14.91 -3.32 -8.48
N LEU A 43 13.58 -3.29 -8.29
CA LEU A 43 12.68 -2.39 -9.01
C LEU A 43 12.71 -0.97 -8.42
N PRO A 44 12.39 0.06 -9.21
CA PRO A 44 12.19 1.41 -8.68
C PRO A 44 11.06 1.38 -7.64
N CYS A 45 11.25 2.11 -6.53
CA CYS A 45 10.22 2.24 -5.50
C CYS A 45 9.08 3.12 -6.03
N PRO A 46 7.88 2.57 -6.34
CA PRO A 46 6.73 3.42 -6.62
C PRO A 46 6.33 4.19 -5.36
N THR A 47 5.54 5.25 -5.51
CA THR A 47 4.94 5.89 -4.34
C THR A 47 4.08 4.87 -3.59
N PRO A 48 4.13 4.80 -2.24
CA PRO A 48 3.49 3.75 -1.46
C PRO A 48 1.98 3.60 -1.71
N LEU A 49 1.34 4.67 -2.18
CA LEU A 49 -0.09 4.72 -2.46
C LEU A 49 -0.44 4.47 -3.93
N ARG A 50 0.53 4.33 -4.83
CA ARG A 50 0.28 4.15 -6.27
C ARG A 50 -0.59 2.93 -6.55
N GLU A 51 -0.46 1.87 -5.77
CA GLU A 51 -1.30 0.66 -5.91
C GLU A 51 -2.77 0.91 -5.52
N PHE A 52 -3.03 1.89 -4.64
CA PHE A 52 -4.37 2.27 -4.20
C PHE A 52 -5.02 3.31 -5.12
N TYR A 53 -4.24 3.97 -5.99
CA TYR A 53 -4.76 4.92 -6.98
C TYR A 53 -4.80 4.25 -8.35
N LEU A 54 -5.99 4.16 -8.97
CA LEU A 54 -6.07 3.82 -10.39
C LEU A 54 -5.28 4.88 -11.19
N PRO A 55 -4.47 4.48 -12.19
CA PRO A 55 -3.89 5.46 -13.10
C PRO A 55 -5.05 6.19 -13.78
N ASP A 56 -5.15 7.50 -13.51
CA ASP A 56 -6.05 8.39 -14.21
C ASP A 56 -5.69 8.35 -15.70
N GLU A 57 -6.51 7.71 -16.53
CA GLU A 57 -6.24 7.66 -17.97
C GLU A 57 -6.37 9.04 -18.62
N ARG A 58 -6.91 10.07 -17.94
CA ARG A 58 -7.09 11.40 -18.54
C ARG A 58 -6.88 12.53 -17.54
N GLU A 59 -5.68 13.08 -17.60
CA GLU A 59 -5.33 14.46 -17.26
C GLU A 59 -6.54 15.41 -17.34
N GLY A 60 -7.19 15.68 -16.21
CA GLY A 60 -8.16 16.78 -16.12
C GLY A 60 -9.36 16.69 -15.18
N ARG A 61 -9.73 15.55 -14.58
CA ARG A 61 -10.83 15.55 -13.58
C ARG A 61 -10.59 14.55 -12.45
N GLY A 62 -10.37 15.11 -11.25
CA GLY A 62 -10.18 14.44 -9.95
C GLY A 62 -10.47 12.95 -9.90
N GLY A 63 -9.39 12.16 -9.90
CA GLY A 63 -9.45 10.69 -9.85
C GLY A 63 -10.14 10.16 -8.60
N GLY A 64 -11.07 9.23 -8.81
CA GLY A 64 -11.76 8.50 -7.75
C GLY A 64 -10.84 7.51 -7.04
N LEU A 65 -11.09 7.29 -5.75
CA LEU A 65 -10.46 6.24 -4.95
C LEU A 65 -10.84 4.86 -5.52
N GLN A 66 -9.91 3.90 -5.56
CA GLN A 66 -10.29 2.50 -5.81
C GLN A 66 -11.27 2.04 -4.74
N GLU A 67 -12.34 1.37 -5.17
CA GLU A 67 -13.25 0.70 -4.26
C GLU A 67 -12.51 -0.47 -3.61
N VAL A 68 -12.53 -0.53 -2.28
CA VAL A 68 -11.82 -1.56 -1.51
C VAL A 68 -12.39 -2.93 -1.92
N PRO A 69 -11.56 -3.88 -2.38
CA PRO A 69 -12.05 -5.19 -2.78
C PRO A 69 -12.67 -5.93 -1.58
N GLU A 70 -13.73 -6.70 -1.85
CA GLU A 70 -14.37 -7.55 -0.85
C GLU A 70 -13.38 -8.56 -0.24
N VAL A 71 -13.52 -8.78 1.06
CA VAL A 71 -12.64 -9.57 1.92
C VAL A 71 -12.40 -11.02 1.44
N ASP A 72 -13.26 -11.55 0.58
CA ASP A 72 -13.15 -12.92 0.07
C ASP A 72 -12.19 -13.06 -1.14
N LYS A 73 -11.62 -11.94 -1.64
CA LYS A 73 -10.75 -11.92 -2.84
C LYS A 73 -9.28 -11.63 -2.55
N ILE A 74 -8.93 -11.36 -1.29
CA ILE A 74 -7.55 -11.03 -0.89
C ILE A 74 -6.63 -12.25 -0.87
N ASP A 75 -7.16 -13.47 -0.77
CA ASP A 75 -6.37 -14.70 -0.81
C ASP A 75 -5.73 -14.96 -2.19
N GLU A 76 -6.25 -14.35 -3.26
CA GLU A 76 -5.71 -14.49 -4.62
C GLU A 76 -4.40 -13.71 -4.83
N PHE A 77 -4.06 -12.77 -3.93
CA PHE A 77 -2.84 -11.96 -4.00
C PHE A 77 -1.62 -12.56 -3.30
N SER A 78 -1.69 -13.81 -2.82
CA SER A 78 -0.50 -14.52 -2.33
C SER A 78 0.34 -15.02 -3.52
N PRO A 79 1.60 -14.57 -3.68
CA PRO A 79 2.45 -15.06 -4.75
C PRO A 79 2.91 -16.49 -4.42
N THR A 80 2.64 -17.42 -5.34
CA THR A 80 3.22 -18.78 -5.37
C THR A 80 4.70 -18.76 -5.73
#